data_AF-A0A854BIK1-F1
#
_entry.id   AF-A0A854BIK1-F1
#
_cell.length_a   1.000
_cell.length_b   1.000
_cell.length_c   1.000
_cell.angle_alpha   90.00
_cell.angle_beta   90.00
_cell.angle_gamma   90.00
#
_symmetry.space_group_name_H-M   'P 1'
#
loop_
_entity.id
_entity.type
_entity.pdbx_description
1 polymer ?
#
loop_
_entity_poly.entity_id
_entity_poly.type
_entity_poly.pdbx_seq_one_letter_code
_entity_poly.pdbx_strand_id
1 'polypeptide(L)'
;MNKGNRLQQLEDMCRDIIKINMWYELPDYVFFSISDTIDGTNDEFAINVYKNIDKSLLEILLHPSVLLSVVESLQSNTIAEYIVKLSEIEMNYDDLLISDVKSCLFINYGFNNSESVALFNKIYRELKDIVQSSRVHIDHEKDIFDGLNQILAFSDNNKHEYFLYIKAYWLSLYFCEISQNVRERDKLSIYYNEFSVRFPNVVLYPSCYKL
;
A
#
# COMPACT_ATOMS: atom_id res chain seq x y z
N MET A 1 -27.15 16.61 -17.22
CA MET A 1 -26.87 15.17 -17.02
C MET A 1 -27.13 14.81 -15.56
N ASN A 2 -27.88 13.73 -15.32
CA ASN A 2 -28.39 13.37 -14.00
C ASN A 2 -27.26 12.80 -13.13
N LYS A 3 -26.94 13.43 -11.98
CA LYS A 3 -25.83 13.01 -11.08
C LYS A 3 -25.91 11.52 -10.70
N GLY A 4 -27.14 10.97 -10.58
CA GLY A 4 -27.37 9.55 -10.26
C GLY A 4 -26.97 8.55 -11.36
N ASN A 5 -26.82 8.97 -12.61
CA ASN A 5 -26.39 8.08 -13.70
C ASN A 5 -24.86 7.86 -13.69
N ARG A 6 -24.08 8.88 -13.30
CA ARG A 6 -22.62 8.80 -13.30
C ARG A 6 -22.05 7.98 -12.13
N LEU A 7 -22.65 8.07 -10.95
CA LEU A 7 -22.24 7.24 -9.81
C LEU A 7 -22.49 5.75 -10.10
N GLN A 8 -23.65 5.41 -10.68
CA GLN A 8 -23.94 4.04 -11.08
C GLN A 8 -22.95 3.51 -12.12
N GLN A 9 -22.59 4.33 -13.11
CA GLN A 9 -21.57 3.98 -14.11
C GLN A 9 -20.21 3.70 -13.48
N LEU A 10 -19.80 4.51 -12.49
CA LEU A 10 -18.58 4.27 -11.73
C LEU A 10 -18.64 2.96 -10.96
N GLU A 11 -19.75 2.68 -10.28
CA GLU A 11 -19.93 1.42 -9.56
C GLU A 11 -19.86 0.21 -10.50
N ASP A 12 -20.48 0.29 -11.68
CA ASP A 12 -20.47 -0.80 -12.65
C ASP A 12 -19.04 -1.04 -13.18
N MET A 13 -18.29 0.02 -13.48
CA MET A 13 -16.87 -0.07 -13.87
C MET A 13 -16.01 -0.68 -12.76
N CYS A 14 -16.17 -0.22 -11.52
CA CYS A 14 -15.46 -0.79 -10.38
C CYS A 14 -15.82 -2.27 -10.20
N ARG A 15 -17.10 -2.64 -10.31
CA ARG A 15 -17.54 -4.04 -10.21
C ARG A 15 -16.97 -4.92 -11.30
N ASP A 16 -16.72 -4.39 -12.49
CA ASP A 16 -16.09 -5.17 -13.57
C ASP A 16 -14.60 -5.36 -13.33
N ILE A 17 -13.90 -4.34 -12.82
CA ILE A 17 -12.49 -4.44 -12.46
C ILE A 17 -12.29 -5.38 -11.26
N ILE A 18 -13.12 -5.28 -10.22
CA ILE A 18 -12.94 -6.09 -9.00
C ILE A 18 -13.16 -7.59 -9.23
N LYS A 19 -13.86 -7.96 -10.32
CA LYS A 19 -14.01 -9.36 -10.76
C LYS A 19 -12.74 -9.92 -11.41
N ILE A 20 -11.83 -9.05 -11.84
CA ILE A 20 -10.56 -9.45 -12.45
C ILE A 20 -9.59 -9.82 -11.32
N ASN A 21 -9.01 -11.01 -11.42
CA ASN A 21 -8.01 -11.46 -10.45
C ASN A 21 -6.75 -10.57 -10.54
N MET A 22 -6.20 -10.19 -9.39
CA MET A 22 -5.05 -9.29 -9.28
C MET A 22 -5.28 -7.93 -9.96
N TRP A 23 -6.50 -7.39 -9.86
CA TRP A 23 -6.86 -6.14 -10.52
C TRP A 23 -5.94 -4.96 -10.16
N TYR A 24 -5.34 -4.96 -8.96
CA TYR A 24 -4.37 -3.95 -8.49
C TYR A 24 -3.01 -3.99 -9.22
N GLU A 25 -2.71 -5.06 -9.97
CA GLU A 25 -1.53 -5.12 -10.84
C GLU A 25 -1.86 -4.77 -12.29
N LEU A 26 -3.13 -4.48 -12.59
CA LEU A 26 -3.51 -4.11 -13.94
C LEU A 26 -2.81 -2.82 -14.35
N PRO A 27 -2.43 -2.69 -15.63
CA PRO A 27 -1.83 -1.46 -16.11
C PRO A 27 -2.73 -0.25 -15.86
N ASP A 28 -2.13 0.91 -15.64
CA ASP A 28 -2.84 2.16 -15.29
C ASP A 28 -4.01 2.47 -16.25
N TYR A 29 -3.88 2.12 -17.53
CA TYR A 29 -4.92 2.37 -18.54
C TYR A 29 -6.27 1.71 -18.24
N VAL A 30 -6.28 0.63 -17.44
CA VAL A 30 -7.53 -0.04 -17.02
C VAL A 30 -8.35 0.86 -16.09
N PHE A 31 -7.67 1.72 -15.33
CA PHE A 31 -8.29 2.62 -14.37
C PHE A 31 -8.68 3.98 -14.97
N PHE A 32 -8.18 4.31 -16.17
CA PHE A 32 -8.40 5.63 -16.78
C PHE A 32 -9.87 5.96 -16.95
N SER A 33 -10.72 5.00 -17.31
CA SER A 33 -12.15 5.28 -17.46
C SER A 33 -12.84 5.66 -16.14
N ILE A 34 -12.35 5.14 -15.01
CA ILE A 34 -12.81 5.54 -13.67
C ILE A 34 -12.30 6.95 -13.36
N SER A 35 -11.00 7.18 -13.55
CA SER A 35 -10.37 8.49 -13.36
C SER A 35 -11.08 9.56 -14.17
N ASP A 36 -11.24 9.38 -15.49
CA ASP A 36 -11.89 10.32 -16.41
C ASP A 36 -13.32 10.68 -15.96
N THR A 37 -14.04 9.70 -15.43
CA THR A 37 -15.43 9.90 -15.00
C THR A 37 -15.51 10.79 -13.76
N ILE A 38 -14.50 10.73 -12.88
CA ILE A 38 -14.38 11.56 -11.67
C ILE A 38 -13.70 12.90 -12.01
N ASP A 39 -12.62 12.88 -12.79
CA ASP A 39 -11.80 14.00 -13.27
C ASP A 39 -12.67 15.07 -13.96
N GLY A 40 -13.55 14.67 -14.88
CA GLY A 40 -14.39 15.61 -15.65
C GLY A 40 -15.50 16.28 -14.83
N THR A 41 -15.32 16.52 -13.54
CA THR A 41 -16.30 17.07 -12.60
C THR A 41 -15.68 18.09 -11.64
N ASN A 42 -16.43 18.47 -10.60
CA ASN A 42 -15.97 19.39 -9.56
C ASN A 42 -15.73 18.63 -8.25
N ASP A 43 -15.07 19.28 -7.29
CA ASP A 43 -14.78 18.74 -5.96
C ASP A 43 -16.02 18.16 -5.27
N GLU A 44 -17.17 18.83 -5.40
CA GLU A 44 -18.43 18.39 -4.79
C GLU A 44 -18.85 17.00 -5.29
N PHE A 45 -18.72 16.76 -6.61
CA PHE A 45 -19.01 15.45 -7.18
C PHE A 45 -17.97 14.41 -6.77
N ALA A 46 -16.67 14.73 -6.84
CA ALA A 46 -15.61 13.80 -6.46
C ALA A 46 -15.77 13.36 -5.00
N ILE A 47 -15.95 14.31 -4.07
CA ILE A 47 -16.23 14.01 -2.65
C ILE A 47 -17.48 13.16 -2.52
N ASN A 48 -18.55 13.45 -3.28
CA ASN A 48 -19.77 12.65 -3.26
C ASN A 48 -19.56 11.22 -3.75
N VAL A 49 -18.67 10.98 -4.72
CA VAL A 49 -18.30 9.62 -5.16
C VAL A 49 -17.61 8.88 -4.02
N TYR A 50 -16.51 9.41 -3.47
CA TYR A 50 -15.77 8.75 -2.39
C TYR A 50 -16.62 8.53 -1.13
N LYS A 51 -17.59 9.42 -0.86
CA LYS A 51 -18.46 9.33 0.31
C LYS A 51 -19.55 8.26 0.19
N ASN A 52 -20.09 8.04 -1.00
CA ASN A 52 -21.32 7.25 -1.19
C ASN A 52 -21.11 5.97 -1.99
N ILE A 53 -19.92 5.74 -2.56
CA ILE A 53 -19.63 4.48 -3.21
C ILE A 53 -19.67 3.34 -2.19
N ASP A 54 -20.09 2.16 -2.63
CA ASP A 54 -20.02 0.95 -1.82
C ASP A 54 -18.59 0.73 -1.32
N LYS A 55 -18.43 0.43 -0.03
CA LYS A 55 -17.14 0.23 0.64
C LYS A 55 -16.28 -0.85 -0.04
N SER A 56 -16.91 -1.89 -0.60
CA SER A 56 -16.19 -2.93 -1.34
C SER A 56 -15.54 -2.43 -2.64
N LEU A 57 -16.04 -1.33 -3.20
CA LEU A 57 -15.55 -0.72 -4.44
C LEU A 57 -14.61 0.47 -4.17
N LEU A 58 -14.58 0.96 -2.93
CA LEU A 58 -13.71 2.05 -2.51
C LEU A 58 -12.23 1.72 -2.72
N GLU A 59 -11.84 0.45 -2.58
CA GLU A 59 -10.46 -0.02 -2.82
C GLU A 59 -9.96 0.34 -4.23
N ILE A 60 -10.84 0.27 -5.25
CA ILE A 60 -10.48 0.65 -6.62
C ILE A 60 -10.27 2.15 -6.73
N LEU A 61 -11.11 2.95 -6.08
CA LEU A 61 -10.96 4.41 -6.10
C LEU A 61 -9.72 4.89 -5.35
N LEU A 62 -9.30 4.14 -4.32
CA LEU A 62 -8.08 4.40 -3.56
C LEU A 62 -6.82 3.82 -4.22
N HIS A 63 -6.95 3.17 -5.37
CA HIS A 63 -5.79 2.70 -6.13
C HIS A 63 -4.93 3.90 -6.59
N PRO A 64 -3.58 3.83 -6.51
CA PRO A 64 -2.71 4.95 -6.85
C PRO A 64 -2.99 5.58 -8.22
N SER A 65 -3.26 4.76 -9.24
CA SER A 65 -3.54 5.23 -10.60
C SER A 65 -4.83 6.08 -10.67
N VAL A 66 -5.83 5.79 -9.85
CA VAL A 66 -7.07 6.57 -9.77
C VAL A 66 -6.85 7.83 -8.94
N LEU A 67 -6.27 7.68 -7.74
CA LEU A 67 -6.02 8.79 -6.82
C LEU A 67 -5.16 9.89 -7.44
N LEU A 68 -4.03 9.52 -8.05
CA LEU A 68 -3.11 10.47 -8.67
C LEU A 68 -3.82 11.25 -9.77
N SER A 69 -4.52 10.56 -10.66
CA SER A 69 -5.25 11.20 -11.77
C SER A 69 -6.30 12.20 -11.26
N VAL A 70 -7.09 11.81 -10.24
CA VAL A 70 -8.16 12.66 -9.69
C VAL A 70 -7.58 13.88 -8.96
N VAL A 71 -6.53 13.71 -8.18
CA VAL A 71 -5.88 14.82 -7.44
C VAL A 71 -5.17 15.77 -8.40
N GLU A 72 -4.46 15.25 -9.41
CA GLU A 72 -3.73 16.05 -10.39
C GLU A 72 -4.67 16.87 -11.28
N SER A 73 -5.83 16.32 -11.65
CA SER A 73 -6.77 17.05 -12.49
C SER A 73 -7.57 18.11 -11.72
N LEU A 74 -8.15 17.73 -10.57
CA LEU A 74 -8.98 18.66 -9.81
C LEU A 74 -8.15 19.78 -9.17
N GLN A 75 -6.86 19.54 -8.91
CA GLN A 75 -5.92 20.48 -8.27
C GLN A 75 -6.51 21.11 -7.00
N SER A 76 -7.34 20.34 -6.28
CA SER A 76 -8.08 20.83 -5.13
C SER A 76 -7.53 20.27 -3.83
N ASN A 77 -7.20 21.20 -2.92
CA ASN A 77 -6.78 20.83 -1.56
C ASN A 77 -7.91 20.16 -0.78
N THR A 78 -9.17 20.48 -1.08
CA THR A 78 -10.33 19.94 -0.36
C THR A 78 -10.54 18.46 -0.64
N ILE A 79 -10.38 18.02 -1.89
CA ILE A 79 -10.45 16.59 -2.23
C ILE A 79 -9.24 15.84 -1.67
N ALA A 80 -8.04 16.43 -1.73
CA ALA A 80 -6.82 15.83 -1.18
C ALA A 80 -6.94 15.62 0.34
N GLU A 81 -7.38 16.64 1.10
CA GLU A 81 -7.62 16.51 2.54
C GLU A 81 -8.71 15.49 2.87
N TYR A 82 -9.74 15.37 2.02
CA TYR A 82 -10.81 14.40 2.22
C TYR A 82 -10.33 12.97 1.99
N ILE A 83 -9.56 12.72 0.93
CA ILE A 83 -8.94 11.42 0.65
C ILE A 83 -8.00 11.04 1.78
N VAL A 84 -7.13 11.94 2.25
CA VAL A 84 -6.23 11.67 3.39
C VAL A 84 -7.01 11.22 4.62
N LYS A 85 -8.10 11.92 4.97
CA LYS A 85 -8.97 11.53 6.09
C LYS A 85 -9.64 10.17 5.88
N LEU A 86 -10.07 9.85 4.65
CA LEU A 86 -10.63 8.54 4.33
C LEU A 86 -9.60 7.43 4.47
N SER A 87 -8.37 7.65 3.99
CA SER A 87 -7.24 6.73 4.16
C SER A 87 -6.89 6.52 5.64
N GLU A 88 -7.03 7.54 6.48
CA GLU A 88 -6.80 7.46 7.93
C GLU A 88 -7.93 6.75 8.69
N ILE A 89 -9.17 6.82 8.20
CA ILE A 89 -10.37 6.28 8.88
C ILE A 89 -10.71 4.85 8.43
N GLU A 90 -10.48 4.49 7.15
CA GLU A 90 -10.95 3.21 6.59
C GLU A 90 -9.85 2.28 6.05
N MET A 91 -8.62 2.74 5.85
CA MET A 91 -7.53 1.84 5.46
C MET A 91 -6.72 1.42 6.68
N ASN A 92 -7.20 0.39 7.34
CA ASN A 92 -6.24 -0.54 7.91
C ASN A 92 -5.57 -1.21 6.71
N TYR A 93 -4.46 -0.66 6.22
CA TYR A 93 -3.67 -1.19 5.09
C TYR A 93 -3.40 -2.70 5.21
N ASP A 94 -3.50 -3.25 6.43
CA ASP A 94 -3.42 -4.68 6.72
C ASP A 94 -4.57 -5.50 6.10
N ASP A 95 -5.80 -4.98 5.99
CA ASP A 95 -6.94 -5.72 5.42
C ASP A 95 -6.86 -5.82 3.88
N LEU A 96 -6.32 -4.79 3.22
CA LEU A 96 -6.01 -4.77 1.78
C LEU A 96 -4.88 -5.77 1.46
N LEU A 97 -3.84 -5.81 2.29
CA LEU A 97 -2.75 -6.79 2.17
C LEU A 97 -3.19 -8.22 2.50
N ILE A 98 -4.11 -8.41 3.45
CA ILE A 98 -4.76 -9.70 3.70
C ILE A 98 -5.64 -10.09 2.50
N SER A 99 -6.29 -9.13 1.84
CA SER A 99 -7.03 -9.34 0.60
C SER A 99 -6.11 -9.72 -0.57
N ASP A 100 -4.94 -9.09 -0.70
CA ASP A 100 -3.92 -9.42 -1.70
C ASP A 100 -3.31 -10.80 -1.47
N VAL A 101 -2.99 -11.13 -0.21
CA VAL A 101 -2.51 -12.46 0.20
C VAL A 101 -3.58 -13.52 -0.08
N LYS A 102 -4.83 -13.28 0.32
CA LYS A 102 -5.95 -14.17 0.01
C LYS A 102 -6.12 -14.32 -1.51
N SER A 103 -6.11 -13.22 -2.26
CA SER A 103 -6.34 -13.24 -3.71
C SER A 103 -5.18 -13.91 -4.47
N CYS A 104 -3.92 -13.69 -4.09
CA CYS A 104 -2.77 -14.35 -4.70
C CYS A 104 -2.69 -15.85 -4.35
N LEU A 105 -3.08 -16.25 -3.14
CA LEU A 105 -2.92 -17.64 -2.68
C LEU A 105 -4.09 -18.55 -3.00
N PHE A 106 -5.32 -18.03 -2.89
CA PHE A 106 -6.51 -18.82 -3.19
C PHE A 106 -6.67 -19.06 -4.70
N ILE A 107 -6.12 -18.20 -5.54
CA ILE A 107 -6.34 -18.23 -7.00
C ILE A 107 -5.20 -18.93 -7.75
N ASN A 108 -3.93 -18.73 -7.36
CA ASN A 108 -2.80 -19.27 -8.14
C ASN A 108 -2.35 -20.69 -7.74
N TYR A 109 -2.59 -21.13 -6.50
CA TYR A 109 -1.99 -22.38 -6.02
C TYR A 109 -2.97 -23.38 -5.39
N GLY A 110 -4.27 -23.11 -5.37
CA GLY A 110 -5.27 -24.05 -4.84
C GLY A 110 -5.05 -24.42 -3.36
N PHE A 111 -4.35 -23.57 -2.59
CA PHE A 111 -4.06 -23.83 -1.18
C PHE A 111 -5.25 -23.43 -0.30
N ASN A 112 -6.06 -24.43 0.06
CA ASN A 112 -6.95 -24.35 1.23
C ASN A 112 -6.15 -24.50 2.54
N ASN A 113 -5.24 -23.57 2.84
CA ASN A 113 -4.50 -23.57 4.11
C ASN A 113 -4.77 -22.28 4.90
N SER A 114 -5.98 -22.18 5.44
CA SER A 114 -6.40 -21.11 6.37
C SER A 114 -5.41 -20.92 7.53
N GLU A 115 -4.76 -22.00 7.97
CA GLU A 115 -3.73 -21.97 9.02
C GLU A 115 -2.44 -21.26 8.58
N SER A 116 -1.97 -21.46 7.34
CA SER A 116 -0.79 -20.77 6.81
C SER A 116 -1.07 -19.27 6.63
N VAL A 117 -2.27 -18.90 6.17
CA VAL A 117 -2.69 -17.50 6.08
C VAL A 117 -2.78 -16.85 7.47
N ALA A 118 -3.36 -17.56 8.44
CA ALA A 118 -3.42 -17.06 9.82
C ALA A 118 -2.04 -16.89 10.45
N LEU A 119 -1.13 -17.84 10.22
CA LEU A 119 0.26 -17.77 10.67
C LEU A 119 0.99 -16.60 10.02
N PHE A 120 0.87 -16.44 8.70
CA PHE A 120 1.47 -15.30 8.00
C PHE A 120 0.93 -13.98 8.53
N ASN A 121 -0.39 -13.84 8.72
CA ASN A 121 -0.98 -12.62 9.24
C ASN A 121 -0.44 -12.28 10.64
N LYS A 122 -0.21 -13.28 11.48
CA LYS A 122 0.44 -13.09 12.77
C LYS A 122 1.87 -12.58 12.60
N ILE A 123 2.68 -13.26 11.80
CA ILE A 123 4.09 -12.90 11.53
C ILE A 123 4.19 -11.48 10.95
N TYR A 124 3.31 -11.14 10.00
CA TYR A 124 3.27 -9.86 9.33
C TYR A 124 2.95 -8.72 10.29
N ARG A 125 1.96 -8.91 11.17
CA ARG A 125 1.60 -7.93 12.21
C ARG A 125 2.73 -7.73 13.21
N GLU A 126 3.32 -8.82 13.71
CA GLU A 126 4.46 -8.73 14.64
C GLU A 126 5.66 -8.01 14.00
N LEU A 127 5.97 -8.29 12.73
CA LEU A 127 7.03 -7.59 12.01
C LEU A 127 6.72 -6.10 11.86
N LYS A 128 5.48 -5.74 11.53
CA LYS A 128 5.03 -4.35 11.43
C LYS A 128 5.17 -3.63 12.77
N ASP A 129 4.80 -4.27 13.88
CA ASP A 129 4.93 -3.70 15.23
C ASP A 129 6.41 -3.44 15.58
N ILE A 130 7.31 -4.34 15.20
CA ILE A 130 8.77 -4.15 15.37
C ILE A 130 9.25 -2.92 14.59
N VAL A 131 8.80 -2.75 13.34
CA VAL A 131 9.18 -1.57 12.54
C VAL A 131 8.61 -0.29 13.09
N GLN A 132 7.34 -0.28 13.49
CA GLN A 132 6.73 0.90 14.11
C GLN A 132 7.46 1.30 15.40
N SER A 133 7.82 0.32 16.23
CA SER A 133 8.61 0.57 17.43
C SER A 133 10.00 1.12 17.11
N SER A 134 10.66 0.57 16.08
CA SER A 134 11.98 1.05 15.61
C SER A 134 11.92 2.48 15.06
N ARG A 135 10.81 2.85 14.42
CA ARG A 135 10.58 4.19 13.85
C ARG A 135 10.50 5.30 14.91
N VAL A 136 10.12 4.98 16.15
CA VAL A 136 10.08 5.96 17.26
C VAL A 136 11.47 6.53 17.58
N HIS A 137 12.53 5.76 17.31
CA HIS A 137 13.92 6.12 17.64
C HIS A 137 14.74 6.47 16.40
N ILE A 138 14.08 6.92 15.32
CA ILE A 138 14.71 7.14 14.01
C ILE A 138 15.67 8.33 13.93
N ASP A 139 15.75 9.15 14.99
CA ASP A 139 16.66 10.29 15.08
C ASP A 139 18.07 9.90 15.54
N HIS A 140 18.26 8.64 15.96
CA HIS A 140 19.52 8.14 16.49
C HIS A 140 20.06 7.00 15.63
N GLU A 141 21.18 7.23 14.95
CA GLU A 141 21.77 6.29 14.00
C GLU A 141 22.09 4.91 14.61
N LYS A 142 22.49 4.87 15.88
CA LYS A 142 22.68 3.60 16.60
C LYS A 142 21.37 2.82 16.71
N ASP A 143 20.30 3.49 17.13
CA ASP A 143 18.99 2.86 17.34
C ASP A 143 18.37 2.41 16.02
N ILE A 144 18.65 3.12 14.92
CA ILE A 144 18.30 2.68 13.56
C ILE A 144 18.96 1.33 13.24
N PHE A 145 20.26 1.19 13.46
CA PHE A 145 20.96 -0.07 13.17
C PHE A 145 20.51 -1.20 14.11
N ASP A 146 20.22 -0.90 15.37
CA ASP A 146 19.66 -1.88 16.31
C ASP A 146 18.26 -2.34 15.85
N GLY A 147 17.41 -1.42 15.38
CA GLY A 147 16.13 -1.72 14.74
C GLY A 147 16.28 -2.59 13.50
N LEU A 148 17.17 -2.24 12.57
CA LEU A 148 17.46 -3.04 11.38
C LEU A 148 17.91 -4.47 11.72
N ASN A 149 18.76 -4.63 12.74
CA ASN A 149 19.18 -5.94 13.23
C ASN A 149 18.00 -6.74 13.80
N GLN A 150 17.11 -6.10 14.57
CA GLN A 150 15.93 -6.74 15.13
C GLN A 150 14.97 -7.22 14.02
N ILE A 151 14.73 -6.37 13.01
CA ILE A 151 13.87 -6.68 11.88
C ILE A 151 14.45 -7.86 11.08
N LEU A 152 15.76 -7.86 10.79
CA LEU A 152 16.43 -8.98 10.11
C LEU A 152 16.33 -10.28 10.92
N ALA A 153 16.66 -10.23 12.22
CA ALA A 153 16.61 -11.40 13.08
C ALA A 153 15.19 -11.99 13.17
N PHE A 154 14.17 -11.14 13.27
CA PHE A 154 12.78 -11.60 13.25
C PHE A 154 12.44 -12.25 11.91
N SER A 155 12.84 -11.64 10.79
CA SER A 155 12.58 -12.14 9.44
C SER A 155 13.26 -13.48 9.18
N ASP A 156 14.46 -13.68 9.70
CA ASP A 156 15.21 -14.93 9.57
C ASP A 156 14.60 -16.08 10.38
N ASN A 157 14.01 -15.77 11.54
CA ASN A 157 13.31 -16.75 12.38
C ASN A 157 11.89 -17.06 11.88
N ASN A 158 11.28 -16.16 11.10
CA ASN A 158 9.90 -16.26 10.64
C ASN A 158 9.80 -16.22 9.10
N LYS A 159 10.69 -16.98 8.43
CA LYS A 159 10.68 -17.08 6.97
C LYS A 159 9.33 -17.57 6.48
N HIS A 160 8.72 -16.78 5.62
CA HIS A 160 7.44 -17.12 5.00
C HIS A 160 7.47 -16.72 3.53
N GLU A 161 7.05 -17.63 2.64
CA GLU A 161 7.12 -17.41 1.18
C GLU A 161 6.26 -16.23 0.71
N TYR A 162 5.22 -15.86 1.48
CA TYR A 162 4.32 -14.75 1.15
C TYR A 162 5.02 -13.39 1.14
N PHE A 163 6.15 -13.23 1.85
CA PHE A 163 6.97 -12.03 1.77
C PHE A 163 7.57 -11.79 0.37
N LEU A 164 7.64 -12.83 -0.48
CA LEU A 164 8.05 -12.70 -1.88
C LEU A 164 6.99 -12.07 -2.79
N TYR A 165 5.74 -11.96 -2.33
CA TYR A 165 4.62 -11.50 -3.14
C TYR A 165 4.01 -10.20 -2.61
N ILE A 166 4.16 -9.92 -1.31
CA ILE A 166 3.55 -8.73 -0.71
C ILE A 166 4.45 -7.49 -0.82
N LYS A 167 3.81 -6.34 -1.09
CA LYS A 167 4.44 -5.01 -0.96
C LYS A 167 4.26 -4.49 0.46
N ALA A 168 5.28 -4.61 1.31
CA ALA A 168 5.23 -4.09 2.68
C ALA A 168 5.52 -2.58 2.71
N TYR A 169 4.51 -1.74 2.41
CA TYR A 169 4.66 -0.28 2.30
C TYR A 169 5.23 0.40 3.54
N TRP A 170 4.88 -0.07 4.75
CA TRP A 170 5.43 0.47 6.00
C TRP A 170 6.94 0.23 6.11
N LEU A 171 7.45 -0.87 5.54
CA LEU A 171 8.87 -1.15 5.51
C LEU A 171 9.58 -0.23 4.52
N SER A 172 8.97 -0.01 3.34
CA SER A 172 9.48 0.97 2.36
C SER A 172 9.56 2.38 2.95
N LEU A 173 8.52 2.79 3.70
CA LEU A 173 8.49 4.09 4.38
C LEU A 173 9.61 4.19 5.42
N TYR A 174 9.77 3.18 6.26
CA TYR A 174 10.87 3.12 7.23
C TYR A 174 12.23 3.25 6.53
N PHE A 175 12.44 2.55 5.41
CA PHE A 175 13.67 2.65 4.63
C PHE A 175 13.90 4.02 3.99
N CYS A 176 12.83 4.72 3.59
CA CYS A 176 12.90 6.10 3.12
C CYS A 176 13.39 7.02 4.23
N GLU A 177 12.82 6.91 5.43
CA GLU A 177 13.15 7.79 6.55
C GLU A 177 14.58 7.57 7.06
N ILE A 178 15.01 6.31 7.25
CA ILE A 178 16.39 6.04 7.68
C ILE A 178 17.41 6.49 6.62
N SER A 179 17.04 6.46 5.33
CA SER A 179 17.89 6.99 4.26
C SER A 179 18.12 8.50 4.39
N GLN A 180 17.31 9.24 5.13
CA GLN A 180 17.52 10.66 5.35
C GLN A 180 18.40 10.91 6.58
N ASN A 181 18.34 10.01 7.57
CA ASN A 181 18.95 10.20 8.89
C ASN A 181 20.33 9.53 9.06
N VAL A 182 20.60 8.42 8.36
CA VAL A 182 21.85 7.67 8.49
C VAL A 182 22.99 8.32 7.70
N ARG A 183 24.14 8.50 8.35
CA ARG A 183 25.35 9.05 7.73
C ARG A 183 26.26 7.96 7.17
N GLU A 184 26.33 6.80 7.82
CA GLU A 184 27.10 5.63 7.39
C GLU A 184 26.45 4.90 6.20
N ARG A 185 26.53 5.51 5.01
CA ARG A 185 25.90 5.01 3.77
C ARG A 185 26.37 3.62 3.38
N ASP A 186 27.66 3.34 3.52
CA ASP A 186 28.22 2.03 3.16
C ASP A 186 27.65 0.93 4.05
N LYS A 187 27.51 1.20 5.35
CA LYS A 187 26.92 0.25 6.30
C LYS A 187 25.43 0.04 6.01
N LEU A 188 24.68 1.12 5.74
CA LEU A 188 23.27 1.04 5.37
C LEU A 188 23.05 0.24 4.07
N SER A 189 23.97 0.34 3.11
CA SER A 189 23.89 -0.40 1.84
C SER A 189 23.92 -1.92 2.03
N ILE A 190 24.64 -2.40 3.04
CA ILE A 190 24.67 -3.83 3.40
C ILE A 190 23.26 -4.29 3.82
N TYR A 191 22.58 -3.50 4.65
CA TYR A 191 21.20 -3.80 5.02
C TYR A 191 20.28 -3.78 3.80
N TYR A 192 20.38 -2.78 2.92
CA TYR A 192 19.54 -2.78 1.72
C TYR A 192 19.69 -4.06 0.88
N ASN A 193 20.92 -4.56 0.72
CA ASN A 193 21.13 -5.83 0.02
C ASN A 193 20.45 -7.00 0.76
N GLU A 194 20.64 -7.13 2.07
CA GLU A 194 20.03 -8.19 2.88
C GLU A 194 18.49 -8.16 2.84
N PHE A 195 17.90 -6.97 2.87
CA PHE A 195 16.45 -6.77 2.82
C PHE A 195 15.88 -6.99 1.43
N SER A 196 16.61 -6.64 0.36
CA SER A 196 16.14 -6.85 -1.03
C SER A 196 15.92 -8.33 -1.36
N VAL A 197 16.70 -9.22 -0.74
CA VAL A 197 16.56 -10.67 -0.92
C VAL A 197 15.33 -11.20 -0.16
N ARG A 198 15.05 -10.66 1.02
CA ARG A 198 13.95 -11.11 1.90
C ARG A 198 12.60 -10.51 1.52
N PHE A 199 12.61 -9.30 0.99
CA PHE A 199 11.42 -8.51 0.67
C PHE A 199 11.57 -7.90 -0.73
N PRO A 200 11.53 -8.71 -1.80
CA PRO A 200 11.84 -8.27 -3.16
C PRO A 200 10.89 -7.18 -3.69
N ASN A 201 9.67 -7.09 -3.14
CA ASN A 201 8.68 -6.08 -3.54
C ASN A 201 8.66 -4.85 -2.61
N VAL A 202 9.62 -4.72 -1.70
CA VAL A 202 9.78 -3.53 -0.86
C VAL A 202 10.72 -2.55 -1.56
N VAL A 203 10.29 -1.29 -1.62
CA VAL A 203 11.10 -0.24 -2.22
C VAL A 203 12.14 0.21 -1.20
N LEU A 204 13.39 -0.01 -1.53
CA LEU A 204 14.53 0.41 -0.72
C LEU A 204 15.08 1.72 -1.31
N TYR A 205 15.39 2.69 -0.46
CA TYR A 205 15.86 4.03 -0.85
C TYR A 205 17.37 4.19 -0.58
N PRO A 206 18.26 3.56 -1.37
CA PRO A 206 19.70 3.57 -1.11
C PRO A 206 20.35 4.96 -1.20
N SER A 207 19.69 5.90 -1.87
CA SER A 207 20.21 7.24 -2.11
C SER A 207 19.06 8.24 -2.25
N CYS A 208 18.64 8.84 -1.14
CA CYS A 208 17.90 10.10 -1.23
C CYS A 208 18.91 11.25 -1.27
N TYR A 209 18.96 11.98 -2.40
CA TYR A 209 19.41 13.36 -2.35
C TYR A 209 18.50 14.09 -1.36
N LYS A 210 19.08 14.81 -0.40
CA LYS A 210 18.30 15.67 0.49
C LYS A 210 17.41 16.57 -0.38
N LEU A 211 16.09 16.47 -0.21
CA LEU A 211 15.14 17.50 -0.64
C LEU A 211 15.38 18.76 0.20
#